data_AF-A0ABD5SFG6-F1
#
_entry.id   AF-A0ABD5SFG6-F1
#
_cell.length_a   1.000
_cell.length_b   1.000
_cell.length_c   1.000
_cell.angle_alpha   90.00
_cell.angle_beta   90.00
_cell.angle_gamma   90.00
#
_symmetry.space_group_name_H-M   'P 1'
#
loop_
_entity.id
_entity.type
_entity.pdbx_description
1 polymer ?
#
loop_
_entity_poly.entity_id
_entity_poly.type
_entity_poly.pdbx_seq_one_letter_code
_entity_poly.pdbx_strand_id
1 'polypeptide(L)'
;MIDPRETDRDAYLAAAIPTNYTDNEIVRLFTRGYDRYVVDNTPDRETLLSDIERFGTAAFKSSQRNRPLKYPFVDEPATLVLLATLSTVCVSEQPRFEDTPPRRNQVLHNIRELFATNLLALVHEYDDPTLYQEMAEVLYAKGPSQDGPHPGRVCTGVKPMPEFDEEETAGNESDLYVEIPMAAASRKCLARASTEATSSDETGEIRTQVKNNHLYVPLDHLHDTYRSYAKRCFGRLQAVQEDELGEPQRKWLRDHETAISERTDYALEIGQYEKVWKNWDQGEQIVRLLQNAVRASPQTQIGEFHTAQELSDALEVYEPENESERTQLTQLSTPRSVGNSLADHSSHRSVTVDRSDRINTYRIGHSGGGSRPLEITDLEDLFELPCLAAMDERLQEEKPVRKDLFNLVRMVMWLPQYRKKSVDAITDELKDLFSRWPWFDPEISAYQIKYEARRGDRGIGPEGNTPLPMNCNNDDMQRYCIGKEQCPYSIYGSLPFPDDMYDQLEQTNDYF
;
A
#
# COMPACT_ATOMS: atom_id res chain seq x y z
N MET A 1 31.45 -16.56 8.67
CA MET A 1 30.44 -16.91 7.67
C MET A 1 29.27 -17.44 8.47
N ILE A 2 28.15 -16.73 8.44
CA ILE A 2 26.94 -17.08 9.18
C ILE A 2 26.25 -18.18 8.35
N ASP A 3 25.76 -19.25 8.98
CA ASP A 3 25.08 -20.34 8.26
C ASP A 3 23.72 -20.63 8.88
N PRO A 4 22.63 -20.09 8.29
CA PRO A 4 21.26 -20.30 8.76
C PRO A 4 20.82 -21.77 8.76
N ARG A 5 21.55 -22.66 8.07
CA ARG A 5 21.28 -24.09 8.11
C ARG A 5 21.85 -24.77 9.36
N GLU A 6 22.98 -24.29 9.86
CA GLU A 6 23.77 -24.98 10.90
C GLU A 6 23.43 -24.51 12.32
N THR A 7 22.98 -23.27 12.52
CA THR A 7 22.65 -22.76 13.86
C THR A 7 21.27 -22.12 13.94
N ASP A 8 20.57 -22.35 15.04
CA ASP A 8 19.22 -21.81 15.26
C ASP A 8 19.22 -20.29 15.26
N ARG A 9 20.19 -19.69 15.97
CA ARG A 9 20.33 -18.23 16.06
C ARG A 9 20.50 -17.58 14.69
N ASP A 10 21.29 -18.19 13.81
CA ASP A 10 21.49 -17.68 12.45
C ASP A 10 20.22 -17.81 11.60
N ALA A 11 19.44 -18.88 11.81
CA ALA A 11 18.13 -19.05 11.18
C ALA A 11 17.14 -17.96 11.61
N TYR A 12 17.12 -17.62 12.90
CA TYR A 12 16.33 -16.51 13.44
C TYR A 12 16.70 -15.17 12.84
N LEU A 13 18.00 -14.85 12.76
CA LEU A 13 18.45 -13.59 12.19
C LEU A 13 18.19 -13.50 10.69
N ALA A 14 18.45 -14.57 9.93
CA ALA A 14 18.16 -14.62 8.50
C ALA A 14 16.66 -14.46 8.22
N ALA A 15 15.78 -15.00 9.08
CA ALA A 15 14.34 -14.82 8.98
C ALA A 15 13.89 -13.39 9.35
N ALA A 16 14.48 -12.79 10.38
CA ALA A 16 14.05 -11.48 10.91
C ALA A 16 14.59 -10.29 10.12
N ILE A 17 15.85 -10.33 9.70
CA ILE A 17 16.52 -9.24 8.99
C ILE A 17 17.17 -9.72 7.68
N PRO A 18 16.40 -10.36 6.78
CA PRO A 18 16.90 -10.98 5.54
C PRO A 18 17.60 -9.99 4.61
N THR A 19 17.37 -8.68 4.77
CA THR A 19 18.06 -7.64 3.99
C THR A 19 19.56 -7.57 4.25
N ASN A 20 20.04 -8.14 5.36
CA ASN A 20 21.47 -8.21 5.69
C ASN A 20 22.14 -9.50 5.18
N TYR A 21 21.38 -10.39 4.53
CA TYR A 21 21.81 -11.70 4.09
C TYR A 21 21.80 -11.82 2.56
N THR A 22 22.75 -12.60 2.05
CA THR A 22 22.87 -12.93 0.62
C THR A 22 21.79 -13.93 0.19
N ASP A 23 21.56 -14.05 -1.13
CA ASP A 23 20.62 -15.05 -1.67
C ASP A 23 20.98 -16.45 -1.18
N ASN A 24 22.27 -16.83 -1.28
CA ASN A 24 22.75 -18.14 -0.83
C ASN A 24 22.45 -18.43 0.65
N GLU A 25 22.57 -17.44 1.53
CA GLU A 25 22.25 -17.62 2.96
C GLU A 25 20.74 -17.78 3.18
N ILE A 26 19.91 -17.07 2.42
CA ILE A 26 18.45 -17.23 2.45
C ILE A 26 18.04 -18.59 1.87
N VAL A 27 18.70 -19.07 0.81
CA VAL A 27 18.49 -20.42 0.26
C VAL A 27 18.84 -21.51 1.27
N ARG A 28 19.90 -21.32 2.07
CA ARG A 28 20.23 -22.22 3.19
C ARG A 28 19.14 -22.23 4.26
N LEU A 29 18.53 -21.09 4.55
CA LEU A 29 17.36 -20.99 5.43
C LEU A 29 16.17 -21.79 4.88
N PHE A 30 15.85 -21.66 3.58
CA PHE A 30 14.79 -22.48 2.96
C PHE A 30 15.12 -23.97 3.01
N THR A 31 16.37 -24.34 2.74
CA THR A 31 16.82 -25.73 2.80
C THR A 31 16.58 -26.32 4.18
N ARG A 32 16.93 -25.58 5.25
CA ARG A 32 16.62 -25.98 6.63
C ARG A 32 15.10 -26.15 6.85
N GLY A 33 14.27 -25.27 6.30
CA GLY A 33 12.82 -25.41 6.35
C GLY A 33 12.31 -26.67 5.64
N TYR A 34 12.86 -27.00 4.47
CA TYR A 34 12.53 -28.21 3.72
C TYR A 34 12.99 -29.49 4.40
N ASP A 35 14.11 -29.45 5.14
CA ASP A 35 14.63 -30.61 5.87
C ASP A 35 13.59 -31.15 6.89
N ARG A 36 12.66 -30.32 7.38
CA ARG A 36 11.51 -30.75 8.22
C ARG A 36 10.53 -31.68 7.48
N TYR A 37 10.43 -31.53 6.16
CA TYR A 37 9.51 -32.27 5.30
C TYR A 37 10.23 -33.39 4.55
N VAL A 38 11.31 -33.92 5.11
CA VAL A 38 12.02 -35.11 4.58
C VAL A 38 11.88 -36.25 5.58
N VAL A 39 11.19 -37.31 5.16
CA VAL A 39 11.01 -38.54 5.95
C VAL A 39 11.74 -39.67 5.25
N ASP A 40 12.66 -40.35 5.94
CA ASP A 40 13.47 -41.44 5.38
C ASP A 40 14.20 -41.06 4.07
N ASN A 41 14.78 -39.85 4.02
CA ASN A 41 15.41 -39.25 2.83
C ASN A 41 14.47 -39.06 1.63
N THR A 42 13.16 -39.05 1.85
CA THR A 42 12.13 -38.85 0.83
C THR A 42 11.32 -37.58 1.14
N PRO A 43 11.14 -36.65 0.18
CA PRO A 43 10.31 -35.48 0.38
C PRO A 43 8.84 -35.83 0.65
N ASP A 44 8.31 -35.41 1.80
CA ASP A 44 6.91 -35.50 2.17
C ASP A 44 6.15 -34.24 1.72
N ARG A 45 5.75 -34.27 0.45
CA ARG A 45 5.06 -33.16 -0.20
C ARG A 45 3.63 -32.96 0.30
N GLU A 46 2.99 -34.01 0.79
CA GLU A 46 1.60 -33.96 1.26
C GLU A 46 1.51 -33.20 2.58
N THR A 47 2.40 -33.49 3.53
CA THR A 47 2.47 -32.74 4.80
C THR A 47 2.86 -31.28 4.57
N LEU A 48 3.81 -31.02 3.67
CA LEU A 48 4.19 -29.65 3.30
C LEU A 48 2.98 -28.87 2.73
N LEU A 49 2.26 -29.46 1.78
CA LEU A 49 1.08 -28.83 1.17
C LEU A 49 -0.01 -28.55 2.21
N SER A 50 -0.31 -29.52 3.08
CA SER A 50 -1.28 -29.38 4.17
C SER A 50 -0.93 -28.21 5.11
N ASP A 51 0.35 -28.06 5.46
CA ASP A 51 0.81 -26.96 6.31
C ASP A 51 0.77 -25.60 5.58
N ILE A 52 1.09 -25.55 4.28
CA ILE A 52 0.94 -24.36 3.44
C ILE A 52 -0.52 -23.92 3.42
N GLU A 53 -1.44 -24.84 3.13
CA GLU A 53 -2.87 -24.57 3.09
C GLU A 53 -3.40 -24.08 4.45
N ARG A 54 -2.99 -24.74 5.54
CA ARG A 54 -3.37 -24.35 6.90
C ARG A 54 -2.85 -22.96 7.26
N PHE A 55 -1.61 -22.63 6.88
CA PHE A 55 -1.01 -21.32 7.14
C PHE A 55 -1.66 -20.22 6.28
N GLY A 56 -1.76 -20.43 4.97
CA GLY A 56 -2.35 -19.48 4.03
C GLY A 56 -3.82 -19.19 4.33
N THR A 57 -4.62 -20.20 4.69
CA THR A 57 -6.02 -19.99 5.08
C THR A 57 -6.16 -19.30 6.44
N ALA A 58 -5.23 -19.52 7.37
CA ALA A 58 -5.20 -18.80 8.65
C ALA A 58 -5.01 -17.28 8.44
N ALA A 59 -4.32 -16.87 7.38
CA ALA A 59 -4.13 -15.46 7.03
C ALA A 59 -5.46 -14.73 6.81
N PHE A 60 -6.56 -15.39 6.43
CA PHE A 60 -7.87 -14.72 6.28
C PHE A 60 -8.51 -14.30 7.62
N LYS A 61 -8.04 -14.82 8.76
CA LYS A 61 -8.64 -14.58 10.08
C LYS A 61 -7.86 -13.50 10.83
N SER A 62 -8.47 -12.34 11.06
CA SER A 62 -7.85 -11.24 11.82
C SER A 62 -7.42 -11.66 13.23
N SER A 63 -8.19 -12.53 13.86
CA SER A 63 -7.89 -13.13 15.16
C SER A 63 -6.67 -14.08 15.18
N GLN A 64 -6.11 -14.43 14.02
CA GLN A 64 -4.83 -15.15 13.91
C GLN A 64 -3.68 -14.17 13.72
N ARG A 65 -3.89 -13.13 12.89
CA ARG A 65 -2.88 -12.11 12.58
C ARG A 65 -2.58 -11.20 13.78
N ASN A 66 -3.59 -10.93 14.61
CA ASN A 66 -3.50 -10.04 15.78
C ASN A 66 -3.44 -10.81 17.10
N ARG A 67 -2.98 -12.07 17.10
CA ARG A 67 -2.82 -12.83 18.36
C ARG A 67 -1.75 -12.19 19.24
N PRO A 68 -1.87 -12.32 20.57
CA PRO A 68 -0.74 -12.09 21.47
C PRO A 68 0.49 -12.91 21.03
N LEU A 69 1.69 -12.47 21.43
CA LEU A 69 2.95 -13.14 21.13
C LEU A 69 3.10 -14.45 21.93
N LYS A 70 2.17 -15.38 21.74
CA LYS A 70 2.07 -16.67 22.42
C LYS A 70 1.60 -17.72 21.42
N TYR A 71 2.21 -18.90 21.43
CA TYR A 71 1.83 -20.04 20.60
C TYR A 71 1.99 -19.77 19.09
N PRO A 72 3.24 -19.66 18.60
CA PRO A 72 3.50 -19.57 17.18
C PRO A 72 2.93 -20.79 16.44
N PHE A 73 2.58 -20.58 15.17
CA PHE A 73 1.99 -21.59 14.30
C PHE A 73 2.94 -22.77 14.04
N VAL A 74 4.24 -22.48 14.05
CA VAL A 74 5.35 -23.45 13.94
C VAL A 74 6.32 -23.22 15.09
N ASP A 75 7.29 -24.11 15.24
CA ASP A 75 8.35 -24.11 16.25
C ASP A 75 9.70 -23.58 15.74
N GLU A 76 9.90 -23.47 14.41
CA GLU A 76 11.15 -23.03 13.81
C GLU A 76 10.98 -21.86 12.82
N PRO A 77 11.90 -20.86 12.83
CA PRO A 77 11.83 -19.73 11.91
C PRO A 77 12.01 -20.12 10.45
N ALA A 78 12.81 -21.15 10.16
CA ALA A 78 13.02 -21.66 8.81
C ALA A 78 11.73 -22.23 8.20
N THR A 79 10.98 -23.00 8.98
CA THR A 79 9.66 -23.52 8.60
C THR A 79 8.65 -22.39 8.41
N LEU A 80 8.64 -21.39 9.30
CA LEU A 80 7.75 -20.24 9.17
C LEU A 80 7.99 -19.48 7.86
N VAL A 81 9.26 -19.21 7.55
CA VAL A 81 9.67 -18.54 6.32
C VAL A 81 9.23 -19.35 5.10
N LEU A 82 9.50 -20.66 5.08
CA LEU A 82 9.10 -21.55 4.00
C LEU A 82 7.58 -21.54 3.77
N LEU A 83 6.79 -21.76 4.81
CA LEU A 83 5.33 -21.82 4.69
C LEU A 83 4.75 -20.48 4.23
N ALA A 84 5.26 -19.37 4.76
CA ALA A 84 4.77 -18.05 4.39
C ALA A 84 5.11 -17.69 2.93
N THR A 85 6.34 -17.96 2.47
CA THR A 85 6.75 -17.65 1.09
C THR A 85 6.04 -18.57 0.08
N LEU A 86 5.92 -19.88 0.37
CA LEU A 86 5.15 -20.78 -0.50
C LEU A 86 3.66 -20.43 -0.54
N SER A 87 3.06 -20.02 0.59
CA SER A 87 1.68 -19.52 0.61
C SER A 87 1.53 -18.29 -0.29
N THR A 88 2.50 -17.38 -0.31
CA THR A 88 2.45 -16.22 -1.22
C THR A 88 2.59 -16.63 -2.69
N VAL A 89 3.41 -17.65 -3.00
CA VAL A 89 3.51 -18.19 -4.36
C VAL A 89 2.17 -18.80 -4.78
N CYS A 90 1.55 -19.65 -3.95
CA CYS A 90 0.23 -20.23 -4.24
C CYS A 90 -0.81 -19.15 -4.54
N VAL A 91 -0.83 -18.05 -3.77
CA VAL A 91 -1.71 -16.91 -4.05
C VAL A 91 -1.36 -16.24 -5.37
N SER A 92 -0.10 -15.91 -5.63
CA SER A 92 0.32 -15.22 -6.86
C SER A 92 0.07 -16.05 -8.13
N GLU A 93 0.07 -17.38 -8.04
CA GLU A 93 -0.14 -18.28 -9.17
C GLU A 93 -1.64 -18.54 -9.47
N GLN A 94 -2.58 -17.98 -8.68
CA GLN A 94 -4.00 -18.12 -8.98
C GLN A 94 -4.37 -17.23 -10.19
N PRO A 95 -5.14 -17.75 -11.17
CA PRO A 95 -5.51 -16.99 -12.38
C PRO A 95 -6.15 -15.62 -12.11
N ARG A 96 -6.92 -15.50 -11.01
CA ARG A 96 -7.57 -14.24 -10.62
C ARG A 96 -6.61 -13.10 -10.27
N PHE A 97 -5.36 -13.43 -9.98
CA PHE A 97 -4.32 -12.47 -9.60
C PHE A 97 -3.26 -12.30 -10.68
N GLU A 98 -3.41 -12.94 -11.85
CA GLU A 98 -2.46 -12.89 -12.97
C GLU A 98 -2.08 -11.44 -13.33
N ASP A 99 -3.08 -10.55 -13.33
CA ASP A 99 -2.92 -9.12 -13.65
C ASP A 99 -3.00 -8.21 -12.41
N THR A 100 -2.99 -8.77 -11.20
CA THR A 100 -3.07 -7.97 -9.97
C THR A 100 -1.68 -7.61 -9.45
N PRO A 101 -1.34 -6.31 -9.33
CA PRO A 101 -0.12 -5.91 -8.64
C PRO A 101 -0.11 -6.40 -7.19
N PRO A 102 0.98 -6.98 -6.65
CA PRO A 102 1.03 -7.53 -5.29
C PRO A 102 0.59 -6.55 -4.19
N ARG A 103 0.78 -5.24 -4.42
CA ARG A 103 0.32 -4.16 -3.51
C ARG A 103 -1.20 -4.03 -3.38
N ARG A 104 -1.97 -4.59 -4.33
CA ARG A 104 -3.45 -4.61 -4.34
C ARG A 104 -4.02 -5.95 -3.84
N ASN A 105 -3.19 -6.97 -3.64
CA ASN A 105 -3.62 -8.25 -3.12
C ASN A 105 -3.61 -8.25 -1.58
N GLN A 106 -4.79 -8.26 -0.96
CA GLN A 106 -4.93 -8.27 0.50
C GLN A 106 -4.51 -9.62 1.10
N VAL A 107 -4.65 -10.73 0.38
CA VAL A 107 -4.25 -12.06 0.86
C VAL A 107 -2.73 -12.09 1.08
N LEU A 108 -1.94 -11.57 0.13
CA LEU A 108 -0.49 -11.41 0.31
C LEU A 108 -0.14 -10.52 1.51
N HIS A 109 -0.92 -9.46 1.74
CA HIS A 109 -0.71 -8.59 2.90
C HIS A 109 -1.01 -9.31 4.22
N ASN A 110 -2.11 -10.06 4.26
CA ASN A 110 -2.53 -10.85 5.41
C ASN A 110 -1.50 -11.94 5.75
N ILE A 111 -0.91 -12.60 4.75
CA ILE A 111 0.16 -13.59 4.95
C ILE A 111 1.39 -12.92 5.58
N ARG A 112 1.77 -11.72 5.12
CA ARG A 112 2.88 -10.96 5.71
C ARG A 112 2.63 -10.56 7.17
N GLU A 113 1.42 -10.13 7.50
CA GLU A 113 1.04 -9.81 8.88
C GLU A 113 1.11 -11.07 9.75
N LEU A 114 0.56 -12.20 9.27
CA LEU A 114 0.63 -13.47 9.98
C LEU A 114 2.09 -13.91 10.20
N PHE A 115 2.93 -13.80 9.18
CA PHE A 115 4.36 -14.07 9.27
C PHE A 115 5.02 -13.21 10.36
N ALA A 116 4.81 -11.89 10.34
CA ALA A 116 5.44 -10.98 11.29
C ALA A 116 5.04 -11.31 12.74
N THR A 117 3.76 -11.58 12.99
CA THR A 117 3.27 -11.95 14.33
C THR A 117 3.85 -13.27 14.79
N ASN A 118 3.90 -14.29 13.93
CA ASN A 118 4.46 -15.60 14.30
C ASN A 118 5.97 -15.56 14.50
N LEU A 119 6.69 -14.77 13.70
CA LEU A 119 8.14 -14.64 13.88
C LEU A 119 8.47 -13.92 15.19
N LEU A 120 7.73 -12.86 15.54
CA LEU A 120 7.88 -12.20 16.83
C LEU A 120 7.56 -13.13 18.00
N ALA A 121 6.55 -14.00 17.86
CA ALA A 121 6.25 -15.02 18.86
C ALA A 121 7.39 -16.05 18.99
N LEU A 122 7.97 -16.51 17.88
CA LEU A 122 9.15 -17.39 17.89
C LEU A 122 10.36 -16.72 18.54
N VAL A 123 10.66 -15.46 18.20
CA VAL A 123 11.77 -14.70 18.80
C VAL A 123 11.55 -14.54 20.31
N HIS A 124 10.31 -14.31 20.73
CA HIS A 124 9.95 -14.21 22.14
C HIS A 124 10.14 -15.56 22.87
N GLU A 125 9.71 -16.68 22.26
CA GLU A 125 9.88 -18.03 22.84
C GLU A 125 11.34 -18.49 22.88
N TYR A 126 12.18 -18.02 21.96
CA TYR A 126 13.62 -18.33 21.96
C TYR A 126 14.38 -17.67 23.13
N ASP A 127 13.83 -16.59 23.71
CA ASP A 127 14.33 -15.92 24.92
C ASP A 127 15.83 -15.53 24.87
N ASP A 128 16.30 -15.06 23.71
CA ASP A 128 17.64 -14.49 23.53
C ASP A 128 17.55 -12.97 23.29
N PRO A 129 17.85 -12.14 24.31
CA PRO A 129 17.84 -10.68 24.17
C PRO A 129 18.77 -10.15 23.07
N THR A 130 19.78 -10.92 22.66
CA THR A 130 20.68 -10.51 21.58
C THR A 130 19.99 -10.51 20.22
N LEU A 131 18.94 -11.31 20.01
CA LEU A 131 18.14 -11.26 18.78
C LEU A 131 17.41 -9.92 18.66
N TYR A 132 16.76 -9.48 19.74
CA TYR A 132 16.13 -8.16 19.78
C TYR A 132 17.14 -7.04 19.59
N GLN A 133 18.37 -7.20 20.11
CA GLN A 133 19.45 -6.25 19.87
C GLN A 133 19.81 -6.16 18.38
N GLU A 134 20.01 -7.27 17.68
CA GLU A 134 20.31 -7.26 16.24
C GLU A 134 19.14 -6.72 15.40
N MET A 135 17.90 -7.01 15.79
CA MET A 135 16.72 -6.40 15.16
C MET A 135 16.70 -4.88 15.38
N ALA A 136 16.97 -4.42 16.60
CA ALA A 136 17.03 -3.00 16.95
C ALA A 136 18.12 -2.25 16.16
N GLU A 137 19.27 -2.88 15.90
CA GLU A 137 20.32 -2.31 15.04
C GLU A 137 19.78 -1.91 13.67
N VAL A 138 18.93 -2.73 13.07
CA VAL A 138 18.34 -2.45 11.75
C VAL A 138 17.16 -1.47 11.84
N LEU A 139 16.27 -1.66 12.82
CA LEU A 139 15.03 -0.90 12.92
C LEU A 139 15.29 0.57 13.31
N TYR A 140 16.21 0.81 14.24
CA TYR A 140 16.47 2.14 14.79
C TYR A 140 17.66 2.86 14.16
N ALA A 141 18.40 2.20 13.25
CA ALA A 141 19.49 2.83 12.52
C ALA A 141 19.08 4.14 11.85
N LYS A 142 19.99 5.12 11.96
CA LYS A 142 19.97 6.38 11.22
C LYS A 142 20.24 6.11 9.74
N GLY A 143 19.65 6.92 8.87
CA GLY A 143 20.12 6.98 7.48
C GLY A 143 21.58 7.48 7.43
N PRO A 144 22.32 7.18 6.35
CA PRO A 144 23.69 7.67 6.18
C PRO A 144 23.71 9.20 6.22
N SER A 145 24.59 9.76 7.06
CA SER A 145 24.83 11.21 7.14
C SER A 145 25.91 11.63 6.13
N GLN A 146 26.18 12.93 6.01
CA GLN A 146 27.32 13.41 5.20
C GLN A 146 28.67 12.83 5.67
N ASP A 147 28.76 12.47 6.95
CA ASP A 147 29.94 11.84 7.56
C ASP A 147 29.91 10.30 7.50
N GLY A 148 28.92 9.71 6.79
CA GLY A 148 28.74 8.27 6.66
C GLY A 148 27.80 7.65 7.72
N PRO A 149 27.78 6.31 7.83
CA PRO A 149 26.98 5.61 8.83
C PRO A 149 27.52 5.87 10.24
N HIS A 150 26.66 5.74 11.26
CA HIS A 150 27.06 5.94 12.65
C HIS A 150 28.20 4.97 13.04
N PRO A 151 29.34 5.48 13.56
CA PRO A 151 30.43 4.62 13.99
C PRO A 151 30.10 4.01 15.37
N GLY A 152 29.58 2.78 15.37
CA GLY A 152 29.27 2.04 16.60
C GLY A 152 27.96 1.26 16.51
N ARG A 153 27.60 0.61 17.62
CA ARG A 153 26.31 -0.08 17.76
C ARG A 153 25.18 0.91 18.00
N VAL A 154 24.06 0.71 17.31
CA VAL A 154 22.82 1.44 17.54
C VAL A 154 22.13 0.97 18.81
N CYS A 155 22.21 -0.32 19.12
CA CYS A 155 21.63 -0.91 20.32
C CYS A 155 22.72 -1.56 21.17
N THR A 156 22.83 -1.16 22.43
CA THR A 156 23.83 -1.73 23.36
C THR A 156 23.28 -2.89 24.19
N GLY A 157 21.97 -3.06 24.26
CA GLY A 157 21.35 -4.24 24.88
C GLY A 157 19.84 -4.14 24.99
N VAL A 158 19.22 -5.24 25.45
CA VAL A 158 17.80 -5.31 25.80
C VAL A 158 17.71 -5.85 27.22
N LYS A 159 17.08 -5.09 28.13
CA LYS A 159 17.12 -5.39 29.58
C LYS A 159 15.90 -4.85 30.33
N PRO A 160 15.56 -5.43 31.49
CA PRO A 160 14.50 -4.89 32.32
C PRO A 160 14.91 -3.56 32.94
N MET A 161 13.93 -2.67 33.15
CA MET A 161 14.13 -1.39 33.83
C MET A 161 13.06 -1.19 34.93
N PRO A 162 13.19 -1.89 36.09
CA PRO A 162 12.17 -1.89 37.14
C PRO A 162 11.84 -0.52 37.75
N GLU A 163 12.74 0.44 37.55
CA GLU A 163 12.60 1.84 37.97
C GLU A 163 11.70 2.67 37.06
N PHE A 164 11.30 2.13 35.91
CA PHE A 164 10.36 2.76 34.97
C PHE A 164 8.93 2.21 35.14
N ASP A 165 8.74 1.18 35.96
CA ASP A 165 7.43 0.60 36.23
C ASP A 165 6.74 1.40 37.34
N GLU A 166 5.81 2.28 36.96
CA GLU A 166 4.88 2.90 37.90
C GLU A 166 3.79 1.88 38.28
N GLU A 167 3.34 1.87 39.55
CA GLU A 167 2.43 0.86 40.13
C GLU A 167 1.10 0.67 39.38
N GLU A 168 0.71 1.58 38.47
CA GLU A 168 -0.52 1.51 37.66
C GLU A 168 -0.35 0.83 36.27
N THR A 169 0.87 0.57 35.80
CA THR A 169 1.12 0.01 34.44
C THR A 169 1.36 -1.50 34.40
N ALA A 170 1.07 -2.23 35.49
CA ALA A 170 1.33 -3.67 35.70
C ALA A 170 0.57 -4.65 34.76
N GLY A 171 0.10 -4.19 33.59
CA GLY A 171 -0.53 -5.01 32.56
C GLY A 171 0.31 -5.23 31.28
N ASN A 172 1.51 -4.63 31.16
CA ASN A 172 2.33 -4.78 29.95
C ASN A 172 3.21 -6.04 30.03
N GLU A 173 3.06 -6.95 29.07
CA GLU A 173 3.71 -8.28 29.07
C GLU A 173 5.24 -8.27 28.83
N SER A 174 5.92 -7.12 28.83
CA SER A 174 7.39 -7.10 28.86
C SER A 174 7.96 -5.84 29.51
N ASP A 175 8.54 -5.98 30.70
CA ASP A 175 9.30 -4.93 31.41
C ASP A 175 10.66 -4.62 30.74
N LEU A 176 10.87 -5.13 29.53
CA LEU A 176 12.12 -5.02 28.77
C LEU A 176 12.15 -3.75 27.94
N TYR A 177 13.33 -3.12 27.94
CA TYR A 177 13.63 -1.93 27.18
C TYR A 177 14.86 -2.15 26.31
N VAL A 178 14.79 -1.64 25.09
CA VAL A 178 15.90 -1.55 24.14
C VAL A 178 16.76 -0.34 24.52
N GLU A 179 18.03 -0.57 24.85
CA GLU A 179 18.98 0.46 25.23
C GLU A 179 19.74 0.99 24.00
N ILE A 180 19.56 2.28 23.72
CA ILE A 180 20.13 2.95 22.55
C ILE A 180 20.97 4.14 23.02
N PRO A 181 22.29 4.18 22.76
CA PRO A 181 23.10 5.35 23.08
C PRO A 181 22.53 6.61 22.42
N MET A 182 22.48 7.73 23.15
CA MET A 182 21.96 8.99 22.58
C MET A 182 22.70 9.43 21.31
N ALA A 183 23.99 9.11 21.20
CA ALA A 183 24.77 9.35 19.99
C ALA A 183 24.24 8.57 18.76
N ALA A 184 23.69 7.37 18.97
CA ALA A 184 23.12 6.52 17.94
C ALA A 184 21.61 6.74 17.72
N ALA A 185 20.92 7.35 18.69
CA ALA A 185 19.47 7.53 18.69
C ALA A 185 18.93 8.33 17.50
N SER A 186 17.92 7.78 16.82
CA SER A 186 17.19 8.42 15.72
C SER A 186 15.76 8.79 16.15
N ARG A 187 15.04 9.58 15.34
CA ARG A 187 13.62 9.88 15.61
C ARG A 187 12.75 8.61 15.70
N LYS A 188 13.17 7.51 15.05
CA LYS A 188 12.49 6.21 15.13
C LYS A 188 12.51 5.62 16.54
N CYS A 189 13.35 6.11 17.45
CA CYS A 189 13.43 5.61 18.83
C CYS A 189 12.34 6.21 19.74
N LEU A 190 11.49 7.11 19.24
CA LEU A 190 10.46 7.79 20.02
C LEU A 190 9.18 6.95 20.05
N ALA A 191 9.04 6.11 21.07
CA ALA A 191 7.81 5.41 21.39
C ALA A 191 6.82 6.36 22.06
N ARG A 192 5.55 6.27 21.67
CA ARG A 192 4.45 7.06 22.24
C ARG A 192 3.27 6.16 22.62
N ALA A 193 2.49 6.56 23.62
CA ALA A 193 1.25 5.89 23.98
C ALA A 193 0.23 6.00 22.83
N SER A 194 -0.42 4.88 22.48
CA SER A 194 -1.48 4.85 21.48
C SER A 194 -2.81 5.28 22.10
N THR A 195 -2.98 6.54 22.47
CA THR A 195 -4.34 7.07 22.70
C THR A 195 -5.02 7.21 21.35
N GLU A 196 -6.23 6.66 21.22
CA GLU A 196 -7.10 6.64 20.04
C GLU A 196 -6.83 7.79 19.05
N ALA A 197 -6.07 7.49 18.00
CA ALA A 197 -5.68 8.47 16.99
C ALA A 197 -6.87 8.82 16.09
N THR A 198 -7.47 9.99 16.31
CA THR A 198 -8.45 10.61 15.40
C THR A 198 -7.81 11.56 14.37
N SER A 199 -6.49 11.74 14.38
CA SER A 199 -5.74 12.52 13.38
C SER A 199 -4.24 12.17 13.37
N SER A 200 -3.55 12.51 12.28
CA SER A 200 -2.14 12.21 12.00
C SER A 200 -1.13 13.04 12.82
N ASP A 201 -1.58 14.02 13.61
CA ASP A 201 -0.73 14.73 14.55
C ASP A 201 -0.43 13.85 15.78
N GLU A 202 0.84 13.42 15.87
CA GLU A 202 1.44 12.61 16.93
C GLU A 202 1.30 13.25 18.33
N THR A 203 0.16 13.03 18.99
CA THR A 203 -0.21 13.68 20.26
C THR A 203 -0.09 12.78 21.49
N GLY A 204 0.33 11.52 21.32
CA GLY A 204 0.50 10.57 22.43
C GLY A 204 1.68 10.89 23.35
N GLU A 205 1.52 10.59 24.63
CA GLU A 205 2.57 10.73 25.65
C GLU A 205 3.81 9.93 25.28
N ILE A 206 5.01 10.50 25.47
CA ILE A 206 6.27 9.84 25.14
C ILE A 206 6.55 8.75 26.17
N ARG A 207 6.72 7.51 25.70
CA ARG A 207 7.07 6.35 26.54
C ARG A 207 8.56 6.02 26.54
N THR A 208 9.32 6.55 25.58
CA THR A 208 10.78 6.41 25.59
C THR A 208 11.39 7.19 26.76
N GLN A 209 12.14 6.49 27.61
CA GLN A 209 12.79 7.07 28.78
C GLN A 209 14.26 7.43 28.49
N VAL A 210 14.81 8.39 29.24
CA VAL A 210 16.22 8.81 29.12
C VAL A 210 16.94 8.56 30.43
N LYS A 211 18.04 7.80 30.39
CA LYS A 211 18.92 7.60 31.55
C LYS A 211 20.34 7.30 31.13
N ASN A 212 21.34 7.77 31.90
CA ASN A 212 22.76 7.46 31.70
C ASN A 212 23.28 7.67 30.26
N ASN A 213 22.85 8.74 29.57
CA ASN A 213 23.16 9.02 28.15
C ASN A 213 22.64 7.96 27.14
N HIS A 214 21.60 7.21 27.52
CA HIS A 214 20.90 6.26 26.66
C HIS A 214 19.39 6.59 26.62
N LEU A 215 18.77 6.24 25.50
CA LEU A 215 17.33 6.09 25.37
C LEU A 215 16.95 4.64 25.69
N TYR A 216 15.86 4.48 26.43
CA TYR A 216 15.24 3.20 26.74
C TYR A 216 13.89 3.14 26.04
N VAL A 217 13.84 2.38 24.96
CA VAL A 217 12.64 2.22 24.13
C VAL A 217 11.90 0.96 24.59
N PRO A 218 10.61 1.05 24.95
CA PRO A 218 9.80 -0.11 25.29
C PRO A 218 9.85 -1.21 24.20
N LEU A 219 9.95 -2.48 24.61
CA LEU A 219 10.08 -3.60 23.66
C LEU A 219 8.84 -3.78 22.76
N ASP A 220 7.64 -3.47 23.26
CA ASP A 220 6.41 -3.46 22.45
C ASP A 220 6.50 -2.51 21.25
N HIS A 221 7.15 -1.35 21.41
CA HIS A 221 7.43 -0.44 20.30
C HIS A 221 8.38 -1.06 19.25
N LEU A 222 9.34 -1.88 19.66
CA LEU A 222 10.15 -2.66 18.71
C LEU A 222 9.29 -3.65 17.94
N HIS A 223 8.35 -4.33 18.59
CA HIS A 223 7.41 -5.24 17.93
C HIS A 223 6.56 -4.51 16.87
N ASP A 224 6.01 -3.34 17.19
CA ASP A 224 5.23 -2.53 16.23
C ASP A 224 6.06 -2.00 15.07
N THR A 225 7.28 -1.52 15.38
CA THR A 225 8.24 -1.08 14.37
C THR A 225 8.61 -2.24 13.45
N TYR A 226 8.79 -3.44 14.01
CA TYR A 226 9.10 -4.65 13.24
C TYR A 226 7.96 -5.05 12.32
N ARG A 227 6.69 -5.05 12.78
CA ARG A 227 5.52 -5.33 11.93
C ARG A 227 5.46 -4.39 10.72
N SER A 228 5.84 -3.12 10.89
CA SER A 228 5.95 -2.17 9.79
C SER A 228 7.13 -2.47 8.86
N TYR A 229 8.29 -2.82 9.41
CA TYR A 229 9.48 -3.23 8.64
C TYR A 229 9.26 -4.54 7.86
N ALA A 230 8.47 -5.48 8.41
CA ALA A 230 8.14 -6.76 7.80
C ALA A 230 7.48 -6.60 6.42
N LYS A 231 6.77 -5.49 6.18
CA LYS A 231 6.23 -5.14 4.85
C LYS A 231 7.31 -5.10 3.77
N ARG A 232 8.54 -4.69 4.12
CA ARG A 232 9.69 -4.59 3.23
C ARG A 232 10.57 -5.82 3.28
N CYS A 233 10.93 -6.31 4.47
CA CYS A 233 11.89 -7.42 4.58
C CYS A 233 11.31 -8.76 4.09
N PHE A 234 10.01 -9.01 4.27
CA PHE A 234 9.39 -10.21 3.73
C PHE A 234 9.46 -10.27 2.20
N GLY A 235 9.39 -9.11 1.52
CA GLY A 235 9.55 -9.03 0.07
C GLY A 235 10.91 -9.57 -0.41
N ARG A 236 11.96 -9.46 0.43
CA ARG A 236 13.28 -10.04 0.15
C ARG A 236 13.26 -11.57 0.19
N LEU A 237 12.62 -12.15 1.22
CA LEU A 237 12.45 -13.62 1.31
C LEU A 237 11.62 -14.14 0.14
N GLN A 238 10.51 -13.47 -0.16
CA GLN A 238 9.63 -13.83 -1.26
C GLN A 238 10.37 -13.84 -2.61
N ALA A 239 11.15 -12.80 -2.91
CA ALA A 239 11.91 -12.71 -4.16
C ALA A 239 12.90 -13.88 -4.32
N VAL A 240 13.66 -14.22 -3.27
CA VAL A 240 14.59 -15.36 -3.34
C VAL A 240 13.84 -16.68 -3.51
N GLN A 241 12.70 -16.86 -2.83
CA GLN A 241 11.88 -18.06 -3.01
C GLN A 241 11.36 -18.19 -4.44
N GLU A 242 10.90 -17.08 -5.02
CA GLU A 242 10.41 -17.05 -6.40
C GLU A 242 11.52 -17.38 -7.40
N ASP A 243 12.73 -16.87 -7.20
CA ASP A 243 13.89 -17.15 -8.06
C ASP A 243 14.35 -18.62 -7.96
N GLU A 244 14.25 -19.24 -6.78
CA GLU A 244 14.62 -20.64 -6.56
C GLU A 244 13.58 -21.64 -7.09
N LEU A 245 12.30 -21.25 -7.14
CA LEU A 245 11.23 -22.12 -7.63
C LEU A 245 11.16 -22.11 -9.16
N GLY A 246 11.59 -23.21 -9.77
CA GLY A 246 11.37 -23.46 -11.18
C GLY A 246 9.89 -23.68 -11.54
N GLU A 247 9.59 -23.59 -12.84
CA GLU A 247 8.25 -23.81 -13.38
C GLU A 247 7.62 -25.17 -12.97
N PRO A 248 8.35 -26.30 -12.91
CA PRO A 248 7.76 -27.56 -12.46
C PRO A 248 7.22 -27.50 -11.02
N GLN A 249 7.92 -26.81 -10.12
CA GLN A 249 7.50 -26.65 -8.72
C GLN A 249 6.30 -25.71 -8.60
N ARG A 250 6.34 -24.57 -9.29
CA ARG A 250 5.23 -23.61 -9.33
C ARG A 250 3.97 -24.24 -9.90
N LYS A 251 4.10 -24.97 -11.01
CA LYS A 251 3.00 -25.75 -11.60
C LYS A 251 2.45 -26.78 -10.63
N TRP A 252 3.30 -27.51 -9.91
CA TRP A 252 2.83 -28.48 -8.93
C TRP A 252 2.00 -27.81 -7.82
N LEU A 253 2.47 -26.67 -7.28
CA LEU A 253 1.71 -25.91 -6.28
C LEU A 253 0.37 -25.43 -6.83
N ARG A 254 0.34 -24.87 -8.05
CA ARG A 254 -0.88 -24.44 -8.73
C ARG A 254 -1.89 -25.58 -8.96
N ASP A 255 -1.40 -26.76 -9.29
CA ASP A 255 -2.26 -27.91 -9.61
C ASP A 255 -2.79 -28.63 -8.35
N HIS A 256 -2.18 -28.43 -7.18
CA HIS A 256 -2.49 -29.20 -5.96
C HIS A 256 -2.97 -28.35 -4.77
N GLU A 257 -2.61 -27.06 -4.70
CA GLU A 257 -3.13 -26.16 -3.67
C GLU A 257 -4.61 -25.84 -3.97
N THR A 258 -5.48 -26.11 -3.00
CA THR A 258 -6.93 -25.89 -3.14
C THR A 258 -7.49 -24.99 -2.06
N ALA A 259 -7.04 -25.11 -0.82
CA ALA A 259 -7.71 -24.49 0.32
C ALA A 259 -7.65 -22.94 0.34
N ILE A 260 -6.52 -22.34 -0.01
CA ILE A 260 -6.33 -20.88 -0.14
C ILE A 260 -7.14 -20.37 -1.33
N SER A 261 -7.11 -21.09 -2.45
CA SER A 261 -7.91 -20.79 -3.64
C SER A 261 -9.41 -20.79 -3.33
N GLU A 262 -9.94 -21.88 -2.76
CA GLU A 262 -11.34 -21.99 -2.31
C GLU A 262 -11.71 -20.91 -1.29
N ARG A 263 -10.80 -20.57 -0.37
CA ARG A 263 -11.05 -19.53 0.63
C ARG A 263 -11.16 -18.15 -0.01
N THR A 264 -10.38 -17.90 -1.06
CA THR A 264 -10.41 -16.67 -1.84
C THR A 264 -11.71 -16.59 -2.65
N ASP A 265 -12.10 -17.66 -3.32
CA ASP A 265 -13.39 -17.78 -4.02
C ASP A 265 -14.56 -17.50 -3.09
N TYR A 266 -14.60 -18.19 -1.96
CA TYR A 266 -15.67 -18.03 -0.98
C TYR A 266 -15.79 -16.58 -0.49
N ALA A 267 -14.67 -15.88 -0.29
CA ALA A 267 -14.69 -14.47 0.11
C ALA A 267 -15.31 -13.57 -0.97
N LEU A 268 -15.03 -13.84 -2.25
CA LEU A 268 -15.63 -13.11 -3.37
C LEU A 268 -17.13 -13.42 -3.51
N GLU A 269 -17.51 -14.70 -3.42
CA GLU A 269 -18.90 -15.15 -3.55
C GLU A 269 -19.84 -14.49 -2.53
N ILE A 270 -19.37 -14.29 -1.29
CA ILE A 270 -20.16 -13.64 -0.23
C ILE A 270 -19.95 -12.11 -0.16
N GLY A 271 -19.26 -11.53 -1.14
CA GLY A 271 -19.04 -10.08 -1.25
C GLY A 271 -18.04 -9.49 -0.25
N GLN A 272 -17.17 -10.31 0.36
CA GLN A 272 -16.10 -9.87 1.26
C GLN A 272 -14.82 -9.53 0.50
N TYR A 273 -14.95 -8.62 -0.47
CA TYR A 273 -13.86 -8.20 -1.34
C TYR A 273 -12.70 -7.55 -0.59
N GLU A 274 -12.95 -6.92 0.56
CA GLU A 274 -11.93 -6.33 1.43
C GLU A 274 -10.94 -7.37 1.98
N LYS A 275 -11.30 -8.66 1.95
CA LYS A 275 -10.38 -9.76 2.34
C LYS A 275 -9.43 -10.18 1.23
N VAL A 276 -9.78 -9.84 -0.01
CA VAL A 276 -9.07 -10.25 -1.24
C VAL A 276 -8.30 -9.08 -1.83
N TRP A 277 -8.89 -7.88 -1.80
CA TRP A 277 -8.38 -6.68 -2.43
C TRP A 277 -8.03 -5.59 -1.40
N LYS A 278 -6.82 -5.04 -1.52
CA LYS A 278 -6.32 -4.00 -0.63
C LYS A 278 -6.86 -2.63 -1.05
N ASN A 279 -7.27 -1.85 -0.04
CA ASN A 279 -7.95 -0.56 -0.23
C ASN A 279 -9.25 -0.70 -1.03
N TRP A 280 -9.88 -1.88 -0.96
CA TRP A 280 -11.24 -2.05 -1.44
C TRP A 280 -12.18 -1.48 -0.38
N ASP A 281 -12.84 -0.38 -0.72
CA ASP A 281 -13.83 0.29 0.12
C ASP A 281 -15.20 0.06 -0.50
N GLN A 282 -16.02 -0.74 0.18
CA GLN A 282 -17.38 -1.05 -0.25
C GLN A 282 -18.21 0.22 -0.48
N GLY A 283 -18.07 1.23 0.37
CA GLY A 283 -18.78 2.50 0.25
C GLY A 283 -18.35 3.26 -1.00
N GLU A 284 -17.05 3.30 -1.30
CA GLU A 284 -16.53 3.93 -2.51
C GLU A 284 -17.00 3.19 -3.78
N GLN A 285 -17.06 1.84 -3.77
CA GLN A 285 -17.57 1.08 -4.92
C GLN A 285 -19.08 1.28 -5.14
N ILE A 286 -19.87 1.23 -4.07
CA ILE A 286 -21.32 1.48 -4.14
C ILE A 286 -21.60 2.89 -4.65
N VAL A 287 -20.83 3.88 -4.19
CA VAL A 287 -20.96 5.25 -4.65
C VAL A 287 -20.58 5.39 -6.12
N ARG A 288 -19.52 4.72 -6.58
CA ARG A 288 -19.15 4.69 -8.01
C ARG A 288 -20.23 4.07 -8.88
N LEU A 289 -20.77 2.92 -8.47
CA LEU A 289 -21.89 2.27 -9.16
C LEU A 289 -23.10 3.22 -9.24
N LEU A 290 -23.45 3.88 -8.14
CA LEU A 290 -24.52 4.88 -8.12
C LEU A 290 -24.22 6.10 -8.99
N GLN A 291 -22.96 6.56 -9.04
CA GLN A 291 -22.56 7.65 -9.94
C GLN A 291 -22.71 7.25 -11.41
N ASN A 292 -22.26 6.05 -11.77
CA ASN A 292 -22.37 5.52 -13.13
C ASN A 292 -23.83 5.37 -13.54
N ALA A 293 -24.66 4.77 -12.68
CA ALA A 293 -26.10 4.64 -12.90
C ALA A 293 -26.80 6.01 -13.02
N VAL A 294 -26.46 6.97 -12.16
CA VAL A 294 -27.02 8.33 -12.20
C VAL A 294 -26.62 9.07 -13.48
N ARG A 295 -25.38 8.92 -13.95
CA ARG A 295 -24.91 9.51 -15.22
C ARG A 295 -25.58 8.88 -16.44
N ALA A 296 -25.82 7.58 -16.40
CA ALA A 296 -26.45 6.84 -17.50
C ALA A 296 -27.96 7.10 -17.59
N SER A 297 -28.62 7.44 -16.49
CA SER A 297 -30.04 7.70 -16.45
C SER A 297 -30.39 9.13 -16.87
N PRO A 298 -31.36 9.31 -17.79
CA PRO A 298 -31.82 10.64 -18.21
C PRO A 298 -32.70 11.35 -17.15
N GLN A 299 -33.08 10.64 -16.08
CA GLN A 299 -34.00 11.13 -15.04
C GLN A 299 -33.29 11.57 -13.75
N THR A 300 -31.98 11.36 -13.67
CA THR A 300 -31.17 11.67 -12.48
C THR A 300 -29.96 12.51 -12.88
N GLN A 301 -29.41 13.27 -11.93
CA GLN A 301 -28.26 14.12 -12.18
C GLN A 301 -27.31 14.14 -10.99
N ILE A 302 -26.01 14.02 -11.26
CA ILE A 302 -24.98 14.10 -10.23
C ILE A 302 -25.05 15.45 -9.51
N GLY A 303 -25.00 15.42 -8.18
CA GLY A 303 -25.06 16.61 -7.33
C GLY A 303 -26.47 17.07 -6.97
N GLU A 304 -27.52 16.45 -7.50
CA GLU A 304 -28.91 16.71 -7.10
C GLU A 304 -29.40 15.70 -6.05
N PHE A 305 -30.44 16.08 -5.32
CA PHE A 305 -31.10 15.20 -4.35
C PHE A 305 -32.13 14.33 -5.06
N HIS A 306 -32.01 13.03 -4.88
CA HIS A 306 -32.91 12.01 -5.42
C HIS A 306 -33.48 11.14 -4.30
N THR A 307 -34.70 10.66 -4.48
CA THR A 307 -35.27 9.62 -3.64
C THR A 307 -34.57 8.29 -3.89
N ALA A 308 -34.65 7.37 -2.93
CA ALA A 308 -34.12 6.02 -3.14
C ALA A 308 -34.85 5.27 -4.27
N GLN A 309 -36.08 5.69 -4.62
CA GLN A 309 -36.80 5.16 -5.77
C GLN A 309 -36.13 5.59 -7.08
N GLU A 310 -35.89 6.88 -7.27
CA GLU A 310 -35.25 7.41 -8.48
C GLU A 310 -33.85 6.82 -8.70
N LEU A 311 -33.09 6.62 -7.62
CA LEU A 311 -31.78 5.95 -7.69
C LEU A 311 -31.89 4.45 -8.01
N SER A 312 -32.91 3.77 -7.50
CA SER A 312 -33.18 2.37 -7.84
C SER A 312 -33.60 2.22 -9.30
N ASP A 313 -34.42 3.13 -9.81
CA ASP A 313 -34.86 3.14 -11.21
C ASP A 313 -33.66 3.39 -12.15
N ALA A 314 -32.73 4.27 -11.75
CA ALA A 314 -31.48 4.49 -12.47
C ALA A 314 -30.58 3.24 -12.49
N LEU A 315 -30.50 2.49 -11.40
CA LEU A 315 -29.75 1.23 -11.33
C LEU A 315 -30.41 0.10 -12.14
N GLU A 316 -31.74 0.06 -12.25
CA GLU A 316 -32.47 -0.97 -13.00
C GLU A 316 -32.19 -0.90 -14.51
N VAL A 317 -31.99 0.31 -15.03
CA VAL A 317 -31.69 0.54 -16.46
C VAL A 317 -30.19 0.62 -16.76
N TYR A 318 -29.33 0.59 -15.74
CA TYR A 318 -27.89 0.65 -15.89
C TYR A 318 -27.32 -0.70 -16.33
N GLU A 319 -26.53 -0.71 -17.41
CA GLU A 319 -25.78 -1.89 -17.85
C GLU A 319 -24.41 -1.93 -17.16
N PRO A 320 -24.15 -2.92 -16.28
CA PRO A 320 -22.88 -3.01 -15.57
C PRO A 320 -21.73 -3.39 -16.50
N GLU A 321 -20.60 -2.73 -16.30
CA GLU A 321 -19.41 -2.88 -17.14
C GLU A 321 -18.56 -4.09 -16.73
N ASN A 322 -18.70 -4.55 -15.48
CA ASN A 322 -17.94 -5.66 -14.93
C ASN A 322 -18.75 -6.54 -13.95
N GLU A 323 -18.20 -7.70 -13.60
CA GLU A 323 -18.84 -8.69 -12.72
C GLU A 323 -19.01 -8.20 -11.27
N SER A 324 -18.16 -7.28 -10.81
CA SER A 324 -18.30 -6.67 -9.49
C SER A 324 -19.52 -5.75 -9.43
N GLU A 325 -19.73 -4.92 -10.44
CA GLU A 325 -20.93 -4.09 -10.56
C GLU A 325 -22.20 -4.93 -10.68
N ARG A 326 -22.18 -6.02 -11.46
CA ARG A 326 -23.30 -6.98 -11.51
C ARG A 326 -23.65 -7.53 -10.13
N THR A 327 -22.65 -7.93 -9.37
CA THR A 327 -22.85 -8.46 -8.01
C THR A 327 -23.42 -7.39 -7.08
N GLN A 328 -22.90 -6.16 -7.14
CA GLN A 328 -23.38 -5.04 -6.34
C GLN A 328 -24.80 -4.58 -6.73
N LEU A 329 -25.14 -4.56 -8.02
CA LEU A 329 -26.49 -4.30 -8.51
C LEU A 329 -27.50 -5.29 -7.92
N THR A 330 -27.12 -6.56 -7.82
CA THR A 330 -27.96 -7.59 -7.20
C THR A 330 -28.29 -7.25 -5.74
N GLN A 331 -27.33 -6.66 -5.01
CA GLN A 331 -27.50 -6.21 -3.62
C GLN A 331 -28.35 -4.92 -3.52
N LEU A 332 -28.29 -4.05 -4.53
CA LEU A 332 -29.03 -2.78 -4.62
C LEU A 332 -30.35 -2.91 -5.39
N SER A 333 -30.89 -4.12 -5.51
CA SER A 333 -32.06 -4.45 -6.34
C SER A 333 -33.40 -3.82 -5.95
N THR A 334 -33.46 -3.02 -4.88
CA THR A 334 -34.70 -2.36 -4.44
C THR A 334 -34.44 -0.95 -3.90
N PRO A 335 -35.43 -0.04 -3.96
CA PRO A 335 -35.33 1.28 -3.34
C PRO A 335 -34.95 1.22 -1.85
N ARG A 336 -35.42 0.17 -1.15
CA ARG A 336 -35.10 -0.03 0.26
C ARG A 336 -33.63 -0.40 0.47
N SER A 337 -33.06 -1.28 -0.36
CA SER A 337 -31.65 -1.65 -0.25
C SER A 337 -30.73 -0.50 -0.65
N VAL A 338 -31.10 0.30 -1.66
CA VAL A 338 -30.41 1.56 -2.01
C VAL A 338 -30.40 2.53 -0.84
N GLY A 339 -31.57 2.79 -0.23
CA GLY A 339 -31.67 3.71 0.90
C GLY A 339 -30.90 3.25 2.14
N ASN A 340 -30.94 1.95 2.47
CA ASN A 340 -30.16 1.38 3.58
C ASN A 340 -28.66 1.50 3.32
N SER A 341 -28.21 1.14 2.12
CA SER A 341 -26.80 1.21 1.74
C SER A 341 -26.26 2.65 1.83
N LEU A 342 -27.00 3.62 1.33
CA LEU A 342 -26.63 5.03 1.42
C LEU A 342 -26.67 5.58 2.87
N ALA A 343 -27.55 5.05 3.72
CA ALA A 343 -27.56 5.40 5.13
C ALA A 343 -26.34 4.84 5.87
N ASP A 344 -25.98 3.57 5.59
CA ASP A 344 -24.81 2.88 6.16
C ASP A 344 -23.49 3.53 5.70
N HIS A 345 -23.49 4.13 4.50
CA HIS A 345 -22.36 4.89 3.95
C HIS A 345 -22.57 6.42 4.02
N SER A 346 -23.37 6.91 4.95
CA SER A 346 -23.63 8.37 5.10
C SER A 346 -22.40 9.19 5.53
N SER A 347 -21.35 8.54 6.06
CA SER A 347 -20.05 9.16 6.31
C SER A 347 -19.20 9.30 5.05
N HIS A 348 -19.61 8.71 3.92
CA HIS A 348 -18.91 8.83 2.65
C HIS A 348 -19.07 10.25 2.10
N ARG A 349 -17.95 10.92 1.82
CA ARG A 349 -17.89 12.34 1.40
C ARG A 349 -18.75 12.73 0.19
N SER A 350 -19.01 11.78 -0.70
CA SER A 350 -19.85 12.01 -1.89
C SER A 350 -21.32 11.69 -1.65
N VAL A 351 -21.71 11.27 -0.44
CA VAL A 351 -23.09 10.98 -0.06
C VAL A 351 -23.55 12.06 0.89
N THR A 352 -24.66 12.72 0.56
CA THR A 352 -25.37 13.58 1.51
C THR A 352 -26.78 13.03 1.69
N VAL A 353 -27.15 12.73 2.94
CA VAL A 353 -28.49 12.26 3.27
C VAL A 353 -29.27 13.43 3.86
N ASP A 354 -30.32 13.86 3.17
CA ASP A 354 -31.29 14.80 3.71
C ASP A 354 -32.46 14.04 4.35
N ARG A 355 -32.68 14.32 5.63
CA ARG A 355 -33.71 13.72 6.49
C ARG A 355 -34.75 14.74 6.96
N SER A 356 -34.77 15.93 6.36
CA SER A 356 -35.65 17.02 6.75
C SER A 356 -37.12 16.76 6.42
N ASP A 357 -37.38 15.98 5.37
CA ASP A 357 -38.72 15.64 4.89
C ASP A 357 -39.18 14.24 5.30
N ARG A 358 -40.48 13.97 5.05
CA ARG A 358 -41.13 12.68 5.36
C ARG A 358 -40.53 11.50 4.59
N ILE A 359 -39.80 11.78 3.50
CA ILE A 359 -39.07 10.82 2.68
C ILE A 359 -37.62 11.31 2.63
N ASN A 360 -36.67 10.44 2.98
CA ASN A 360 -35.26 10.75 2.85
C ASN A 360 -34.89 10.93 1.38
N THR A 361 -34.11 11.96 1.10
CA THR A 361 -33.46 12.16 -0.20
C THR A 361 -31.95 12.08 -0.05
N TYR A 362 -31.30 11.71 -1.14
CA TYR A 362 -29.90 11.36 -1.17
C TYR A 362 -29.26 12.11 -2.33
N ARG A 363 -28.16 12.79 -2.06
CA ARG A 363 -27.34 13.42 -3.08
C ARG A 363 -26.05 12.64 -3.27
N ILE A 364 -25.81 12.22 -4.50
CA ILE A 364 -24.56 11.59 -4.94
C ILE A 364 -23.71 12.67 -5.62
N GLY A 365 -22.61 13.07 -4.99
CA GLY A 365 -21.69 14.09 -5.50
C GLY A 365 -20.81 13.60 -6.65
N HIS A 366 -20.08 14.51 -7.27
CA HIS A 366 -19.15 14.20 -8.37
C HIS A 366 -17.96 13.32 -7.91
N SER A 367 -17.40 12.56 -8.85
CA SER A 367 -16.16 11.81 -8.69
C SER A 367 -14.99 12.79 -8.44
N GLY A 368 -14.59 12.89 -7.19
CA GLY A 368 -13.52 13.76 -6.76
C GLY A 368 -13.41 13.61 -5.27
N GLY A 369 -12.41 12.85 -4.82
CA GLY A 369 -12.29 12.53 -3.42
C GLY A 369 -12.11 13.77 -2.56
N GLY A 370 -13.19 14.38 -2.08
CA GLY A 370 -13.20 15.55 -1.19
C GLY A 370 -12.41 16.77 -1.68
N SER A 371 -11.93 16.75 -2.93
CA SER A 371 -10.99 17.73 -3.46
C SER A 371 -11.77 18.84 -4.16
N ARG A 372 -11.37 20.08 -3.95
CA ARG A 372 -11.97 21.24 -4.59
C ARG A 372 -11.75 21.15 -6.11
N PRO A 373 -12.79 21.31 -6.94
CA PRO A 373 -12.60 21.39 -8.39
C PRO A 373 -11.79 22.64 -8.75
N LEU A 374 -10.99 22.53 -9.81
CA LEU A 374 -10.17 23.60 -10.36
C LEU A 374 -10.63 23.85 -11.80
N GLU A 375 -11.15 25.03 -12.07
CA GLU A 375 -11.48 25.47 -13.44
C GLU A 375 -10.19 25.90 -14.13
N ILE A 376 -9.92 25.37 -15.32
CA ILE A 376 -8.72 25.68 -16.10
C ILE A 376 -9.14 26.42 -17.36
N THR A 377 -8.92 27.73 -17.37
CA THR A 377 -9.13 28.59 -18.53
C THR A 377 -7.83 28.77 -19.32
N ASP A 378 -6.72 29.00 -18.61
CA ASP A 378 -5.37 29.16 -19.16
C ASP A 378 -4.38 28.21 -18.45
N LEU A 379 -3.17 28.02 -19.00
CA LEU A 379 -2.19 27.08 -18.43
C LEU A 379 -1.67 27.52 -17.06
N GLU A 380 -1.70 28.82 -16.79
CA GLU A 380 -1.32 29.44 -15.53
C GLU A 380 -2.22 28.98 -14.36
N ASP A 381 -3.48 28.63 -14.64
CA ASP A 381 -4.43 28.17 -13.62
C ASP A 381 -3.98 26.84 -12.98
N LEU A 382 -3.16 26.05 -13.69
CA LEU A 382 -2.57 24.83 -13.12
C LEU A 382 -1.72 25.13 -11.87
N PHE A 383 -1.12 26.32 -11.77
CA PHE A 383 -0.30 26.71 -10.63
C PHE A 383 -1.12 27.08 -9.39
N GLU A 384 -2.46 27.08 -9.45
CA GLU A 384 -3.28 27.04 -8.25
C GLU A 384 -3.11 25.72 -7.47
N LEU A 385 -2.65 24.65 -8.12
CA LEU A 385 -2.23 23.44 -7.42
C LEU A 385 -0.98 23.74 -6.58
N PRO A 386 -1.02 23.54 -5.25
CA PRO A 386 0.12 23.89 -4.38
C PRO A 386 1.42 23.19 -4.76
N CYS A 387 1.34 21.96 -5.30
CA CYS A 387 2.52 21.24 -5.77
C CYS A 387 3.12 21.81 -7.06
N LEU A 388 2.32 22.47 -7.90
CA LEU A 388 2.82 23.16 -9.09
C LEU A 388 3.33 24.56 -8.73
N ALA A 389 2.71 25.25 -7.78
CA ALA A 389 3.25 26.50 -7.21
C ALA A 389 4.64 26.29 -6.59
N ALA A 390 4.80 25.27 -5.74
CA ALA A 390 6.10 24.94 -5.14
C ALA A 390 7.14 24.52 -6.19
N MET A 391 6.71 23.89 -7.28
CA MET A 391 7.57 23.58 -8.41
C MET A 391 7.98 24.86 -9.16
N ASP A 392 7.07 25.82 -9.38
CA ASP A 392 7.37 27.11 -10.01
C ASP A 392 8.47 27.85 -9.25
N GLU A 393 8.33 27.97 -7.92
CA GLU A 393 9.33 28.59 -7.05
C GLU A 393 10.71 27.94 -7.21
N ARG A 394 10.76 26.60 -7.16
CA ARG A 394 12.02 25.87 -7.35
C ARG A 394 12.61 26.11 -8.74
N LEU A 395 11.79 26.11 -9.79
CA LEU A 395 12.25 26.25 -11.17
C LEU A 395 12.71 27.68 -11.52
N GLN A 396 12.40 28.67 -10.69
CA GLN A 396 13.02 29.99 -10.77
C GLN A 396 14.49 29.98 -10.33
N GLU A 397 14.85 29.11 -9.39
CA GLU A 397 16.18 29.05 -8.78
C GLU A 397 17.06 27.93 -9.36
N GLU A 398 16.46 26.78 -9.67
CA GLU A 398 17.12 25.57 -10.11
C GLU A 398 16.68 25.12 -11.51
N LYS A 399 17.56 24.39 -12.20
CA LYS A 399 17.20 23.70 -13.44
C LYS A 399 16.25 22.52 -13.14
N PRO A 400 15.28 22.23 -14.02
CA PRO A 400 14.32 21.17 -13.85
C PRO A 400 15.00 19.82 -13.93
N VAL A 401 14.49 18.85 -13.18
CA VAL A 401 14.67 17.45 -13.54
C VAL A 401 13.69 17.15 -14.66
N ARG A 402 14.11 16.35 -15.64
CA ARG A 402 13.30 16.02 -16.84
C ARG A 402 11.84 15.63 -16.51
N LYS A 403 11.63 14.92 -15.40
CA LYS A 403 10.29 14.46 -14.97
C LYS A 403 9.37 15.57 -14.45
N ASP A 404 9.92 16.68 -13.95
CA ASP A 404 9.17 17.84 -13.47
C ASP A 404 8.34 18.43 -14.64
N LEU A 405 9.00 18.65 -15.77
CA LEU A 405 8.37 19.17 -16.99
C LEU A 405 7.46 18.15 -17.66
N PHE A 406 7.79 16.86 -17.57
CA PHE A 406 6.97 15.81 -18.16
C PHE A 406 5.58 15.81 -17.55
N ASN A 407 5.44 15.94 -16.24
CA ASN A 407 4.13 15.91 -15.61
C ASN A 407 3.21 17.05 -16.12
N LEU A 408 3.74 18.26 -16.30
CA LEU A 408 3.00 19.38 -16.90
C LEU A 408 2.54 19.05 -18.32
N VAL A 409 3.40 18.47 -19.16
CA VAL A 409 3.05 18.02 -20.52
C VAL A 409 1.88 17.04 -20.46
N ARG A 410 1.94 16.05 -19.57
CA ARG A 410 0.89 15.03 -19.44
C ARG A 410 -0.44 15.62 -18.98
N MET A 411 -0.43 16.50 -17.98
CA MET A 411 -1.63 17.20 -17.52
C MET A 411 -2.28 17.98 -18.66
N VAL A 412 -1.49 18.78 -19.39
CA VAL A 412 -2.00 19.61 -20.49
C VAL A 412 -2.62 18.78 -21.61
N MET A 413 -2.03 17.64 -21.97
CA MET A 413 -2.60 16.76 -23.01
C MET A 413 -3.99 16.20 -22.66
N TRP A 414 -4.33 16.13 -21.37
CA TRP A 414 -5.63 15.66 -20.90
C TRP A 414 -6.63 16.76 -20.64
N LEU A 415 -6.25 18.03 -20.69
CA LEU A 415 -7.18 19.13 -20.53
C LEU A 415 -8.13 19.24 -21.76
N PRO A 416 -9.44 19.49 -21.56
CA PRO A 416 -10.44 19.45 -22.62
C PRO A 416 -10.11 20.32 -23.84
N GLN A 417 -9.56 21.52 -23.61
CA GLN A 417 -9.21 22.49 -24.65
C GLN A 417 -7.98 22.08 -25.49
N TYR A 418 -7.23 21.05 -25.08
CA TYR A 418 -6.05 20.56 -25.78
C TYR A 418 -6.25 19.21 -26.49
N ARG A 419 -7.35 18.49 -26.21
CA ARG A 419 -7.63 17.14 -26.76
C ARG A 419 -7.63 17.06 -28.29
N LYS A 420 -8.02 18.14 -28.97
CA LYS A 420 -8.10 18.22 -30.45
C LYS A 420 -6.94 19.00 -31.07
N LYS A 421 -6.01 19.52 -30.27
CA LYS A 421 -4.86 20.27 -30.77
C LYS A 421 -3.77 19.29 -31.21
N SER A 422 -3.01 19.69 -32.23
CA SER A 422 -1.84 18.92 -32.64
C SER A 422 -0.74 19.02 -31.57
N VAL A 423 0.13 18.02 -31.48
CA VAL A 423 1.30 18.06 -30.58
C VAL A 423 2.16 19.31 -30.82
N ASP A 424 2.25 19.79 -32.06
CA ASP A 424 3.00 21.01 -32.37
C ASP A 424 2.33 22.26 -31.76
N ALA A 425 1.00 22.38 -31.85
CA ALA A 425 0.27 23.48 -31.22
C ALA A 425 0.36 23.43 -29.68
N ILE A 426 0.25 22.23 -29.09
CA ILE A 426 0.46 22.02 -27.65
C ILE A 426 1.90 22.40 -27.24
N THR A 427 2.87 22.07 -28.10
CA THR A 427 4.29 22.39 -27.86
C THR A 427 4.53 23.89 -27.83
N ASP A 428 3.92 24.65 -28.74
CA ASP A 428 4.09 26.10 -28.80
C ASP A 428 3.52 26.79 -27.53
N GLU A 429 2.35 26.36 -27.04
CA GLU A 429 1.77 26.89 -25.80
C GLU A 429 2.56 26.50 -24.55
N LEU A 430 3.02 25.24 -24.47
CA LEU A 430 3.89 24.82 -23.37
C LEU A 430 5.25 25.51 -23.38
N LYS A 431 5.79 25.85 -24.55
CA LYS A 431 7.03 26.65 -24.64
C LYS A 431 6.82 28.07 -24.14
N ASP A 432 5.66 28.67 -24.44
CA ASP A 432 5.32 29.98 -23.91
C ASP A 432 5.26 29.94 -22.38
N LEU A 433 4.57 28.94 -21.82
CA LEU A 433 4.56 28.71 -20.37
C LEU A 433 5.98 28.52 -19.82
N PHE A 434 6.81 27.68 -20.47
CA PHE A 434 8.15 27.35 -19.97
C PHE A 434 9.12 28.54 -20.06
N SER A 435 8.82 29.54 -20.90
CA SER A 435 9.62 30.75 -21.04
C SER A 435 9.67 31.60 -19.75
N ARG A 436 8.79 31.33 -18.79
CA ARG A 436 8.77 31.97 -17.47
C ARG A 436 9.98 31.63 -16.59
N TRP A 437 10.72 30.56 -16.90
CA TRP A 437 11.87 30.12 -16.09
C TRP A 437 13.22 30.49 -16.71
N PRO A 438 14.23 30.88 -15.89
CA PRO A 438 15.50 31.41 -16.41
C PRO A 438 16.35 30.44 -17.25
N TRP A 439 16.12 29.14 -17.10
CA TRP A 439 16.85 28.09 -17.81
C TRP A 439 16.21 27.70 -19.15
N PHE A 440 15.08 28.31 -19.51
CA PHE A 440 14.34 27.99 -20.72
C PHE A 440 15.23 28.08 -21.97
N ASP A 441 15.23 26.99 -22.73
CA ASP A 441 15.81 26.92 -24.06
C ASP A 441 14.73 26.48 -25.05
N PRO A 442 14.41 27.28 -26.08
CA PRO A 442 13.31 26.98 -27.00
C PRO A 442 13.45 25.65 -27.76
N GLU A 443 14.67 25.26 -28.11
CA GLU A 443 14.93 24.05 -28.92
C GLU A 443 14.92 22.81 -28.04
N ILE A 444 15.63 22.85 -26.92
CA ILE A 444 15.68 21.76 -25.94
C ILE A 444 14.28 21.51 -25.36
N SER A 445 13.55 22.57 -25.01
CA SER A 445 12.20 22.44 -24.45
C SER A 445 11.23 21.86 -25.47
N ALA A 446 11.26 22.31 -26.73
CA ALA A 446 10.46 21.73 -27.80
C ALA A 446 10.74 20.24 -27.97
N TYR A 447 12.03 19.84 -27.94
CA TYR A 447 12.41 18.44 -28.03
C TYR A 447 11.87 17.62 -26.85
N GLN A 448 12.01 18.09 -25.61
CA GLN A 448 11.54 17.38 -24.42
C GLN A 448 10.01 17.24 -24.40
N ILE A 449 9.27 18.28 -24.79
CA ILE A 449 7.80 18.25 -24.84
C ILE A 449 7.34 17.22 -25.88
N LYS A 450 7.87 17.29 -27.11
CA LYS A 450 7.51 16.33 -28.18
C LYS A 450 7.94 14.91 -27.84
N TYR A 451 9.08 14.76 -27.17
CA TYR A 451 9.53 13.47 -26.66
C TYR A 451 8.47 12.88 -25.73
N GLU A 452 8.04 13.62 -24.71
CA GLU A 452 7.05 13.09 -23.76
C GLU A 452 5.67 12.90 -24.39
N ALA A 453 5.20 13.83 -25.21
CA ALA A 453 3.89 13.74 -25.86
C ALA A 453 3.75 12.53 -26.79
N ARG A 454 4.85 12.12 -27.45
CA ARG A 454 4.89 10.98 -28.38
C ARG A 454 5.49 9.73 -27.73
N ARG A 455 5.25 9.53 -26.43
CA ARG A 455 5.83 8.40 -25.70
C ARG A 455 5.19 7.06 -26.11
N GLY A 456 3.87 7.02 -26.30
CA GLY A 456 3.13 5.84 -26.80
C GLY A 456 3.56 5.41 -28.21
N ASP A 457 3.73 6.36 -29.13
CA ASP A 457 4.21 6.13 -30.51
C ASP A 457 5.61 5.51 -30.58
N ARG A 458 6.36 5.55 -29.47
CA ARG A 458 7.74 5.04 -29.37
C ARG A 458 7.82 3.71 -28.63
N GLY A 459 6.68 3.06 -28.38
CA GLY A 459 6.61 1.78 -27.67
C GLY A 459 6.95 1.88 -26.19
N ILE A 460 6.84 3.07 -25.59
CA ILE A 460 7.05 3.27 -24.15
C ILE A 460 5.68 3.46 -23.51
N GLY A 461 5.07 2.37 -23.04
CA GLY A 461 3.66 2.30 -22.67
C GLY A 461 2.79 1.82 -23.84
N PRO A 462 1.46 1.74 -23.67
CA PRO A 462 0.59 1.20 -24.71
C PRO A 462 0.62 2.07 -25.99
N GLU A 463 0.67 1.42 -27.14
CA GLU A 463 0.75 2.09 -28.45
C GLU A 463 -0.53 2.92 -28.69
N GLY A 464 -0.36 4.20 -29.07
CA GLY A 464 -1.49 5.12 -29.30
C GLY A 464 -2.08 5.79 -28.05
N ASN A 465 -1.63 5.43 -26.84
CA ASN A 465 -2.17 6.00 -25.61
C ASN A 465 -1.55 7.36 -25.25
N THR A 466 -2.38 8.27 -24.76
CA THR A 466 -1.93 9.58 -24.27
C THR A 466 -1.25 9.40 -22.91
N PRO A 467 -0.04 9.95 -22.68
CA PRO A 467 0.67 9.76 -21.41
C PRO A 467 -0.15 10.23 -20.20
N LEU A 468 -0.28 9.38 -19.18
CA LEU A 468 -1.08 9.67 -17.98
C LEU A 468 -0.38 10.64 -17.02
N PRO A 469 -1.08 11.66 -16.47
CA PRO A 469 -0.51 12.55 -15.46
C PRO A 469 0.05 11.77 -14.26
N MET A 470 1.03 12.32 -13.57
CA MET A 470 1.53 11.71 -12.34
C MET A 470 0.55 12.00 -11.21
N ASN A 471 0.12 10.95 -10.51
CA ASN A 471 -0.79 11.11 -9.37
C ASN A 471 -0.07 11.70 -8.14
N CYS A 472 -0.86 12.10 -7.14
CA CYS A 472 -0.34 12.67 -5.90
C CYS A 472 0.56 11.70 -5.10
N ASN A 473 0.55 10.39 -5.36
CA ASN A 473 1.41 9.40 -4.70
C ASN A 473 2.73 9.17 -5.43
N ASN A 474 2.96 9.82 -6.56
CA ASN A 474 4.19 9.63 -7.32
C ASN A 474 5.39 10.26 -6.57
N ASP A 475 6.49 9.52 -6.43
CA ASP A 475 7.68 9.96 -5.70
C ASP A 475 8.28 11.27 -6.25
N ASP A 476 8.20 11.51 -7.55
CA ASP A 476 8.66 12.75 -8.16
C ASP A 476 7.73 13.92 -7.80
N MET A 477 6.42 13.67 -7.66
CA MET A 477 5.44 14.67 -7.19
C MET A 477 5.50 14.92 -5.69
N GLN A 478 5.94 13.94 -4.89
CA GLN A 478 6.08 14.08 -3.44
C GLN A 478 7.12 15.14 -3.05
N ARG A 479 8.09 15.45 -3.92
CA ARG A 479 9.08 16.52 -3.68
C ARG A 479 8.48 17.91 -3.51
N TYR A 480 7.33 18.14 -4.13
CA TYR A 480 6.61 19.42 -4.09
C TYR A 480 5.32 19.35 -3.28
N CYS A 481 5.07 18.23 -2.63
CA CYS A 481 3.84 18.01 -1.89
C CYS A 481 3.87 18.79 -0.57
N ILE A 482 2.83 19.61 -0.33
CA ILE A 482 2.63 20.30 0.96
C ILE A 482 1.95 19.41 2.01
N GLY A 483 1.82 18.11 1.73
CA GLY A 483 1.04 17.16 2.52
C GLY A 483 -0.41 17.06 2.04
N LYS A 484 -0.90 15.83 1.86
CA LYS A 484 -2.26 15.56 1.33
C LYS A 484 -3.38 16.09 2.22
N GLU A 485 -3.14 16.17 3.53
CA GLU A 485 -4.12 16.65 4.49
C GLU A 485 -4.25 18.17 4.46
N GLN A 486 -3.22 18.87 3.98
CA GLN A 486 -3.19 20.33 3.84
C GLN A 486 -3.54 20.79 2.42
N CYS A 487 -3.43 19.91 1.43
CA CYS A 487 -3.75 20.21 0.04
C CYS A 487 -5.25 20.03 -0.21
N PRO A 488 -6.01 21.11 -0.52
CA PRO A 488 -7.44 21.00 -0.80
C PRO A 488 -7.73 20.42 -2.20
N TYR A 489 -6.69 20.12 -2.98
CA TYR A 489 -6.77 19.63 -4.35
C TYR A 489 -6.19 18.22 -4.50
N SER A 490 -6.65 17.52 -5.55
CA SER A 490 -6.07 16.25 -6.02
C SER A 490 -5.90 16.34 -7.53
N ILE A 491 -4.77 15.86 -8.06
CA ILE A 491 -4.51 15.91 -9.51
C ILE A 491 -5.63 15.24 -10.31
N TYR A 492 -6.13 14.09 -9.83
CA TYR A 492 -7.22 13.34 -10.45
C TYR A 492 -8.60 13.65 -9.86
N GLY A 493 -8.70 14.57 -8.90
CA GLY A 493 -9.97 14.94 -8.28
C GLY A 493 -10.37 16.40 -8.53
N SER A 494 -9.42 17.22 -8.96
CA SER A 494 -9.59 18.68 -9.09
C SER A 494 -9.48 19.14 -10.53
N LEU A 495 -8.63 18.51 -11.35
CA LEU A 495 -8.48 18.90 -12.75
C LEU A 495 -9.62 18.35 -13.60
N PRO A 496 -10.09 19.10 -14.62
CA PRO A 496 -11.24 18.75 -15.44
C PRO A 496 -10.86 17.71 -16.50
N PHE A 497 -10.22 16.62 -16.09
CA PHE A 497 -9.85 15.55 -17.00
C PHE A 497 -11.09 14.77 -17.44
N PRO A 498 -11.17 14.41 -18.73
CA PRO A 498 -12.28 13.63 -19.28
C PRO A 498 -12.27 12.17 -18.78
N ASP A 499 -13.44 11.52 -18.82
CA ASP A 499 -13.64 10.15 -18.32
C ASP A 499 -12.70 9.13 -19.00
N ASP A 500 -12.38 9.30 -20.29
CA ASP A 500 -11.46 8.43 -21.05
C ASP A 500 -10.01 8.43 -20.51
N MET A 501 -9.61 9.46 -19.77
CA MET A 501 -8.34 9.44 -19.02
C MET A 501 -8.37 8.42 -17.89
N TYR A 502 -9.51 8.32 -17.20
CA TYR A 502 -9.73 7.39 -16.11
C TYR A 502 -9.91 5.96 -16.65
N ASP A 503 -10.59 5.78 -17.78
CA ASP A 503 -10.63 4.50 -18.49
C ASP A 503 -9.21 4.01 -18.82
N GLN A 504 -8.33 4.93 -19.26
CA GLN A 504 -6.93 4.59 -19.50
C GLN A 504 -6.16 4.32 -18.20
N LEU A 505 -6.48 4.95 -17.06
CA LEU A 505 -5.89 4.59 -15.75
C LEU A 505 -6.28 3.18 -15.31
N GLU A 506 -7.49 2.75 -15.66
CA GLU A 506 -8.00 1.42 -15.39
C GLU A 506 -7.31 0.39 -16.29
N GLN A 507 -7.20 0.67 -17.59
CA GLN A 507 -6.52 -0.18 -18.59
C GLN A 507 -4.98 -0.19 -18.46
N THR A 508 -4.35 0.89 -18.00
CA THR A 508 -2.86 0.95 -17.89
C THR A 508 -2.34 0.30 -16.60
N ASN A 509 -3.22 -0.22 -15.73
CA ASN A 509 -2.82 -1.20 -14.71
C ASN A 509 -2.58 -2.60 -15.32
N ASP A 510 -2.94 -2.83 -16.59
CA ASP A 510 -2.77 -4.11 -17.29
C ASP A 510 -1.44 -4.21 -18.09
N TYR A 511 -0.61 -3.17 -18.11
CA TYR A 511 0.62 -3.14 -18.94
C TYR A 511 1.84 -2.48 -18.28
N PHE A 512 2.16 -2.86 -17.03
CA PHE A 512 3.50 -2.64 -16.45
C PHE A 512 3.93 -3.71 -15.47
#